data_AF-A0A355G4T3-F1
#
_entry.id   AF-A0A355G4T3-F1
#
_cell.length_a   1.000
_cell.length_b   1.000
_cell.length_c   1.000
_cell.angle_alpha   90.00
_cell.angle_beta   90.00
_cell.angle_gamma   90.00
#
_symmetry.space_group_name_H-M   'P 1'
#
loop_
_entity.id
_entity.type
_entity.pdbx_description
1 polymer ?
#
loop_
_entity_poly.entity_id
_entity_poly.type
_entity_poly.pdbx_seq_one_letter_code
_entity_poly.pdbx_strand_id
1 'polypeptide(L)'
;NLCPRPDGKPCKTTDEEGEHILACPREFQLSHEPYSGRNFTESIYTWEASDIHYNPLYFEDPKLERYGYSRRDLIQPFVSMGRFTGQLLALPYQMSIDPVRKDIYPLGYYRPGEDNIPKRINGIPWNTKAAVTEGLTATGLIFLLP
;
A
#
# COMPACT_ATOMS: atom_id res chain seq x y z
N ASN A 1 -7.22 12.22 -34.68
CA ASN A 1 -6.46 12.98 -33.65
C ASN A 1 -5.28 12.16 -33.14
N LEU A 2 -4.42 11.68 -34.05
CA LEU A 2 -3.20 10.96 -33.68
C LEU A 2 -2.04 11.96 -33.76
N CYS A 3 -1.27 12.05 -32.68
CA CYS A 3 -0.01 12.78 -32.61
C CYS A 3 1.14 11.76 -32.65
N PRO A 4 2.17 11.92 -33.49
CA PRO A 4 2.33 12.91 -34.57
C PRO A 4 1.48 12.59 -35.81
N ARG A 5 1.14 13.62 -36.61
CA ARG A 5 0.40 13.45 -37.85
C ARG A 5 1.29 12.76 -38.90
N PRO A 6 0.85 11.69 -39.57
CA PRO A 6 1.66 11.01 -40.59
C PRO A 6 2.04 11.91 -41.77
N ASP A 7 1.33 13.03 -41.95
CA ASP A 7 1.56 14.02 -43.01
C ASP A 7 2.71 15.00 -42.70
N GLY A 8 3.30 14.98 -41.50
CA GLY A 8 4.35 15.91 -41.07
C GLY A 8 3.93 17.38 -40.93
N LYS A 9 2.65 17.71 -41.17
CA LYS A 9 2.09 19.05 -40.99
C LYS A 9 1.84 19.35 -39.51
N PRO A 10 1.96 20.62 -39.07
CA PRO A 10 1.66 20.99 -37.69
C PRO A 10 0.22 20.63 -37.32
N CYS A 11 0.03 20.20 -36.07
CA CYS A 11 -1.28 19.81 -35.57
C CYS A 11 -2.24 21.00 -35.53
N LYS A 12 -3.52 20.75 -35.86
CA LYS A 12 -4.57 21.78 -35.76
C LYS A 12 -4.78 22.11 -34.28
N THR A 13 -4.87 23.40 -33.94
CA THR A 13 -5.16 23.87 -32.58
C THR A 13 -6.67 24.01 -32.30
N THR A 14 -7.48 23.92 -33.34
CA THR A 14 -8.93 24.07 -33.33
C THR A 14 -9.60 23.09 -34.30
N ASP A 15 -10.74 22.52 -33.90
CA ASP A 15 -11.62 21.72 -34.75
C ASP A 15 -12.38 22.59 -35.77
N GLU A 16 -13.12 21.97 -36.70
CA GLU A 16 -13.87 22.69 -37.75
C GLU A 16 -15.04 23.51 -37.18
N GLU A 17 -15.54 23.12 -35.99
CA GLU A 17 -16.52 23.86 -35.20
C GLU A 17 -15.90 24.93 -34.27
N GLY A 18 -14.58 25.13 -34.30
CA GLY A 18 -13.88 26.16 -33.51
C GLY A 18 -13.57 25.77 -32.06
N GLU A 19 -13.75 24.50 -31.68
CA GLU A 19 -13.40 24.00 -30.35
C GLU A 19 -11.89 23.75 -30.24
N HIS A 20 -11.27 24.05 -29.09
CA HIS A 20 -9.83 23.93 -28.89
C HIS A 20 -9.41 22.46 -28.67
N ILE A 21 -8.61 21.92 -29.58
CA ILE A 21 -8.04 20.58 -29.46
C ILE A 21 -6.81 20.63 -28.53
N LEU A 22 -6.68 19.65 -27.63
CA LEU A 22 -5.48 19.48 -26.81
C LEU A 22 -4.23 19.41 -27.70
N ALA A 23 -3.29 20.34 -27.49
CA ALA A 23 -2.05 20.41 -28.24
C ALA A 23 -1.20 19.15 -28.00
N CYS A 24 -0.60 18.60 -29.06
CA CYS A 24 0.32 17.48 -28.95
C CYS A 24 1.55 17.84 -28.09
N PRO A 25 2.14 16.88 -27.35
CA PRO A 25 3.37 17.12 -26.61
C PRO A 25 4.51 17.56 -27.54
N ARG A 26 5.42 18.41 -27.04
CA ARG A 26 6.60 18.84 -27.80
C ARG A 26 7.53 17.64 -27.99
N GLU A 27 7.74 17.25 -29.24
CA GLU A 27 8.73 16.23 -29.59
C GLU A 27 10.12 16.86 -29.69
N PHE A 28 11.11 16.19 -29.11
CA PHE A 28 12.53 16.52 -29.28
C PHE A 28 13.14 15.46 -30.18
N GLN A 29 13.78 15.88 -31.27
CA GLN A 29 14.54 14.98 -32.12
C GLN A 29 15.75 14.47 -31.32
N LEU A 30 15.90 13.15 -31.22
CA LEU A 30 17.06 12.54 -30.60
C LEU A 30 18.29 12.86 -31.46
N SER A 31 19.40 13.25 -30.82
CA SER A 31 20.65 13.50 -31.54
C SER A 31 21.19 12.19 -32.12
N HIS A 32 21.65 12.22 -33.36
CA HIS A 32 22.37 11.10 -33.99
C HIS A 32 23.87 11.08 -33.64
N GLU A 33 24.32 12.00 -32.77
CA GLU A 33 25.69 12.02 -32.26
C GLU A 33 26.02 10.73 -31.50
N PRO A 34 27.26 10.23 -31.57
CA PRO A 34 27.68 9.06 -30.82
C PRO A 34 27.46 9.30 -29.32
N TYR A 35 26.77 8.37 -28.66
CA TYR A 35 26.50 8.44 -27.24
C TYR A 35 27.81 8.49 -26.44
N SER A 36 28.06 9.62 -25.78
CA SER A 36 29.11 9.73 -24.78
C SER A 36 28.58 9.17 -23.46
N GLY A 37 29.16 8.05 -23.01
CA GLY A 37 28.82 7.47 -21.72
C GLY A 37 29.08 8.45 -20.58
N ARG A 38 28.15 8.55 -19.64
CA ARG A 38 28.37 9.35 -18.43
C ARG A 38 29.54 8.75 -17.64
N ASN A 39 30.59 9.54 -17.40
CA ASN A 39 31.71 9.16 -16.54
C ASN A 39 31.33 9.38 -15.07
N PHE A 40 30.48 8.49 -14.54
CA PHE A 40 30.10 8.52 -13.13
C PHE A 40 31.31 8.15 -12.27
N THR A 41 31.64 8.97 -11.29
CA THR A 41 32.61 8.62 -10.26
C THR A 41 32.08 7.44 -9.43
N GLU A 42 32.95 6.47 -9.12
CA GLU A 42 32.63 5.37 -8.23
C GLU A 42 32.18 5.92 -6.87
N SER A 43 31.00 5.51 -6.41
CA SER A 43 30.43 5.93 -5.13
C SER A 43 30.05 4.70 -4.32
N ILE A 44 30.52 4.64 -3.08
CA ILE A 44 30.15 3.58 -2.14
C ILE A 44 28.87 4.03 -1.42
N TYR A 45 27.79 3.27 -1.60
CA TYR A 45 26.55 3.47 -0.87
C TYR A 45 26.49 2.48 0.29
N THR A 46 26.72 2.96 1.50
CA THR A 46 26.44 2.21 2.72
C THR A 46 24.95 2.33 3.02
N TRP A 47 24.23 1.22 2.90
CA TRP A 47 22.81 1.16 3.25
C TRP A 47 22.65 0.62 4.68
N GLU A 48 21.92 1.36 5.49
CA GLU A 48 21.39 0.90 6.78
C GLU A 48 19.87 0.85 6.68
N ALA A 49 19.25 -0.17 7.29
CA ALA A 49 17.79 -0.22 7.36
C ALA A 49 17.28 0.97 8.18
N SER A 50 16.30 1.69 7.66
CA SER A 50 15.68 2.81 8.39
C SER A 50 15.13 2.34 9.75
N ASP A 51 15.60 2.92 10.86
CA ASP A 51 15.14 2.63 12.22
C ASP A 51 13.85 3.40 12.55
N ILE A 52 12.84 3.22 11.70
CA ILE A 52 11.54 3.86 11.84
C ILE A 52 10.60 2.89 12.54
N HIS A 53 9.97 3.34 13.63
CA HIS A 53 8.94 2.60 14.36
C HIS A 53 7.58 3.28 14.24
N TYR A 54 6.53 2.50 14.50
CA TYR A 54 5.15 2.96 14.56
C TYR A 54 4.36 2.18 15.64
N ASN A 55 3.22 2.71 16.04
CA ASN A 55 2.31 2.07 17.00
C ASN A 55 1.57 0.87 16.37
N PRO A 56 1.02 -0.07 17.16
CA PRO A 56 0.36 -1.24 16.61
C PRO A 56 -0.78 -0.90 15.64
N LEU A 57 -0.73 -1.51 14.45
CA LEU A 57 -1.74 -1.37 13.40
C LEU A 57 -2.80 -2.47 13.54
N TYR A 58 -3.76 -2.25 14.45
CA TYR A 58 -4.81 -3.23 14.78
C TYR A 58 -5.68 -3.67 13.59
N PHE A 59 -5.84 -2.80 12.60
CA PHE A 59 -6.72 -3.00 11.44
C PHE A 59 -5.98 -3.38 10.16
N GLU A 60 -4.71 -3.75 10.24
CA GLU A 60 -3.90 -4.08 9.06
C GLU A 60 -4.25 -5.48 8.53
N ASP A 61 -4.29 -5.63 7.20
CA ASP A 61 -4.15 -6.91 6.52
C ASP A 61 -2.83 -6.98 5.73
N PRO A 62 -1.72 -7.44 6.35
CA PRO A 62 -0.40 -7.41 5.71
C PRO A 62 -0.33 -8.17 4.38
N LYS A 63 -1.15 -9.22 4.21
CA LYS A 63 -1.12 -10.02 2.98
C LYS A 63 -1.71 -9.26 1.82
N LEU A 64 -2.84 -8.60 2.05
CA LEU A 64 -3.52 -7.82 1.03
C LEU A 64 -2.76 -6.51 0.78
N GLU A 65 -2.46 -5.77 1.86
CA GLU A 65 -1.97 -4.39 1.79
C GLU A 65 -0.49 -4.30 1.43
N ARG A 66 0.37 -5.19 1.97
CA ARG A 66 1.82 -5.16 1.68
C ARG A 66 2.21 -6.03 0.50
N TYR A 67 1.67 -7.26 0.46
CA TYR A 67 2.09 -8.26 -0.54
C TYR A 67 1.15 -8.34 -1.75
N GLY A 68 0.05 -7.59 -1.77
CA GLY A 68 -0.89 -7.60 -2.89
C GLY A 68 -1.60 -8.95 -3.07
N TYR A 69 -1.69 -9.78 -2.04
CA TYR A 69 -2.40 -11.05 -2.09
C TYR A 69 -3.91 -10.85 -1.99
N SER A 70 -4.46 -10.30 -3.06
CA SER A 70 -5.90 -10.23 -3.27
C SER A 70 -6.48 -11.60 -3.59
N ARG A 71 -7.76 -11.73 -3.25
CA ARG A 71 -8.63 -12.82 -3.70
C ARG A 71 -9.32 -12.36 -4.98
N ARG A 72 -10.31 -13.11 -5.45
CA ARG A 72 -11.15 -12.68 -6.59
C ARG A 72 -11.76 -11.31 -6.29
N ASP A 73 -11.78 -10.42 -7.28
CA ASP A 73 -12.18 -9.02 -7.13
C ASP A 73 -13.54 -8.83 -6.45
N LEU A 74 -14.51 -9.70 -6.75
CA LEU A 74 -15.84 -9.65 -6.14
C LEU A 74 -15.88 -10.13 -4.68
N ILE A 75 -14.94 -10.98 -4.26
CA ILE A 75 -14.91 -11.58 -2.92
C ILE A 75 -14.05 -10.76 -1.96
N GLN A 76 -13.00 -10.11 -2.48
CA GLN A 76 -12.07 -9.30 -1.71
C GLN A 76 -12.74 -8.26 -0.80
N PRO A 77 -13.73 -7.46 -1.24
CA PRO A 77 -14.35 -6.46 -0.37
C PRO A 77 -15.05 -7.08 0.85
N PHE A 78 -15.75 -8.20 0.68
CA PHE A 78 -16.43 -8.89 1.79
C PHE A 78 -15.44 -9.48 2.79
N VAL A 79 -14.31 -9.99 2.29
CA VAL A 79 -13.22 -10.48 3.13
C VAL A 79 -12.60 -9.36 3.95
N SER A 80 -12.28 -8.24 3.31
CA SER A 80 -11.71 -7.07 3.99
C SER A 80 -12.69 -6.52 5.03
N MET A 81 -13.98 -6.46 4.69
CA MET A 81 -15.04 -6.07 5.63
C MET A 81 -15.09 -7.01 6.83
N GLY A 82 -15.15 -8.34 6.63
CA GLY A 82 -15.22 -9.31 7.72
C GLY A 82 -13.97 -9.29 8.62
N ARG A 83 -12.79 -9.04 8.04
CA ARG A 83 -11.55 -8.85 8.81
C ARG A 83 -11.59 -7.59 9.65
N PHE A 84 -11.91 -6.45 9.04
CA PHE A 84 -12.00 -5.17 9.73
C PHE A 84 -13.04 -5.22 10.86
N THR A 85 -14.23 -5.75 10.62
CA THR A 85 -15.27 -5.87 11.65
C THR A 85 -14.86 -6.82 12.77
N GLY A 86 -14.22 -7.94 12.45
CA GLY A 86 -13.65 -8.84 13.45
C GLY A 86 -12.58 -8.17 14.30
N GLN A 87 -11.67 -7.40 13.68
CA GLN A 87 -10.65 -6.62 14.38
C GLN A 87 -11.27 -5.52 15.26
N LEU A 88 -12.35 -4.89 14.80
CA LEU A 88 -13.06 -3.84 15.53
C LEU A 88 -13.73 -4.38 16.80
N LEU A 89 -14.43 -5.52 16.69
CA LEU A 89 -15.06 -6.15 17.85
C LEU A 89 -14.02 -6.66 18.84
N ALA A 90 -12.95 -7.29 18.33
CA ALA A 90 -11.85 -7.79 19.13
C ALA A 90 -10.78 -6.72 19.45
N LEU A 91 -11.09 -5.43 19.32
CA LEU A 91 -10.11 -4.37 19.55
C LEU A 91 -9.53 -4.39 20.97
N PRO A 92 -10.32 -4.57 22.04
CA PRO A 92 -9.78 -4.67 23.41
C PRO A 92 -8.87 -5.88 23.58
N TYR A 93 -9.19 -7.00 22.91
CA TYR A 93 -8.35 -8.20 22.90
C TYR A 93 -6.98 -7.89 22.29
N GLN A 94 -6.95 -7.22 21.13
CA GLN A 94 -5.71 -6.85 20.46
C GLN A 94 -4.87 -5.85 21.26
N MET A 95 -5.51 -4.83 21.84
CA MET A 95 -4.84 -3.83 22.69
C MET A 95 -4.20 -4.42 23.95
N SER A 96 -4.75 -5.54 24.44
CA SER A 96 -4.17 -6.25 25.58
C SER A 96 -2.95 -7.10 25.24
N ILE A 97 -2.85 -7.58 23.99
CA ILE A 97 -1.71 -8.36 23.48
C ILE A 97 -0.59 -7.42 23.06
N ASP A 98 -0.92 -6.43 22.24
CA ASP A 98 -0.02 -5.41 21.73
C ASP A 98 -0.49 -4.04 22.26
N PRO A 99 0.14 -3.51 23.32
CA PRO A 99 -0.24 -2.23 23.90
C PRO A 99 -0.13 -1.07 22.91
N VAL A 100 -1.03 -0.09 23.01
CA VAL A 100 -1.16 1.03 22.05
C VAL A 100 0.16 1.79 21.81
N ARG A 101 1.04 1.85 22.81
CA ARG A 101 2.35 2.53 22.72
C ARG A 101 3.54 1.57 22.56
N LYS A 102 3.30 0.37 22.04
CA LYS A 102 4.37 -0.57 21.69
C LYS A 102 5.01 -0.13 20.38
N ASP A 103 6.33 0.02 20.39
CA ASP A 103 7.09 0.31 19.17
C ASP A 103 7.15 -0.95 18.31
N ILE A 104 6.58 -0.86 17.10
CA ILE A 104 6.63 -1.89 16.08
C ILE A 104 7.47 -1.39 14.92
N TYR A 105 8.39 -2.24 14.50
CA TYR A 105 9.26 -1.97 13.37
C TYR A 105 8.72 -2.69 12.12
N PRO A 106 8.88 -2.08 10.92
CA PRO A 106 8.57 -2.76 9.66
C PRO A 106 9.58 -3.88 9.34
N LEU A 107 10.65 -4.00 10.12
CA LEU A 107 11.61 -5.08 10.02
C LEU A 107 10.91 -6.42 10.34
N GLY A 108 11.15 -7.43 9.51
CA GLY A 108 10.51 -8.76 9.62
C GLY A 108 9.44 -9.05 8.56
N TYR A 109 9.01 -8.04 7.81
CA TYR A 109 8.23 -8.22 6.57
C TYR A 109 9.16 -8.38 5.36
N TYR A 110 8.69 -9.08 4.33
CA TYR A 110 9.40 -9.19 3.06
C TYR A 110 9.44 -7.84 2.33
N ARG A 111 10.51 -7.60 1.58
CA ARG A 111 10.69 -6.32 0.87
C ARG A 111 9.82 -6.26 -0.39
N PRO A 112 9.39 -5.06 -0.82
CA PRO A 112 8.77 -4.90 -2.13
C PRO A 112 9.69 -5.42 -3.24
N GLY A 113 9.16 -6.24 -4.15
CA GLY A 113 9.92 -6.84 -5.25
C GLY A 113 10.73 -8.08 -4.90
N GLU A 114 10.66 -8.57 -3.66
CA GLU A 114 11.24 -9.84 -3.28
C GLU A 114 10.46 -11.01 -3.92
N ASP A 115 11.16 -11.84 -4.69
CA ASP A 115 10.55 -12.98 -5.38
C ASP A 115 10.23 -14.11 -4.39
N ASN A 116 9.16 -14.87 -4.64
CA ASN A 116 8.75 -16.05 -3.87
C ASN A 116 8.39 -15.84 -2.40
N ILE A 117 7.60 -14.82 -2.09
CA ILE A 117 7.02 -14.63 -0.75
C ILE A 117 6.01 -15.77 -0.45
N PRO A 118 6.13 -16.48 0.69
CA PRO A 118 5.19 -17.54 1.03
C PRO A 118 3.83 -16.98 1.49
N LYS A 119 2.74 -17.55 1.00
CA LYS A 119 1.38 -17.28 1.50
C LYS A 119 1.21 -17.85 2.91
N ARG A 120 1.56 -17.06 3.93
CA ARG A 120 1.36 -17.43 5.34
C ARG A 120 -0.10 -17.27 5.74
N ILE A 121 -0.60 -18.05 6.71
CA ILE A 121 -1.89 -17.82 7.37
C ILE A 121 -1.61 -17.47 8.81
N ASN A 122 -1.76 -16.18 9.15
CA ASN A 122 -1.60 -15.71 10.52
C ASN A 122 -2.88 -16.04 11.29
N GLY A 123 -2.75 -16.89 12.31
CA GLY A 123 -3.80 -17.16 13.29
C GLY A 123 -3.78 -16.12 14.40
N ILE A 124 -4.90 -16.02 15.11
CA ILE A 124 -4.99 -15.20 16.32
C ILE A 124 -4.40 -16.02 17.47
N PRO A 125 -3.36 -15.54 18.18
CA PRO A 125 -2.81 -16.25 19.32
C PRO A 125 -3.83 -16.27 20.44
N TRP A 126 -4.05 -17.44 21.07
CA TRP A 126 -4.91 -17.56 22.24
C TRP A 126 -4.24 -16.94 23.47
N ASN A 127 -4.90 -15.98 24.11
CA ASN A 127 -4.43 -15.35 25.33
C ASN A 127 -5.61 -15.16 26.30
N THR A 128 -5.51 -15.80 27.47
CA THR A 128 -6.58 -15.79 28.47
C THR A 128 -6.79 -14.40 29.08
N LYS A 129 -5.71 -13.63 29.27
CA LYS A 129 -5.81 -12.25 29.79
C LYS A 129 -6.57 -11.38 28.81
N ALA A 130 -6.23 -11.51 27.53
CA ALA A 130 -6.89 -10.78 26.45
C ALA A 130 -8.39 -11.09 26.34
N ALA A 131 -8.74 -12.38 26.43
CA ALA A 131 -10.13 -12.81 26.42
C ALA A 131 -10.93 -12.25 27.60
N VAL A 132 -10.33 -12.24 28.81
CA VAL A 132 -10.97 -11.64 30.00
C VAL A 132 -11.13 -10.14 29.82
N THR A 133 -10.12 -9.43 29.33
CA THR A 133 -10.20 -7.98 29.07
C THR A 133 -11.30 -7.66 28.08
N GLU A 134 -11.38 -8.39 26.96
CA GLU A 134 -12.45 -8.23 25.97
C GLU A 134 -13.83 -8.45 26.59
N GLY A 135 -14.03 -9.53 27.35
CA GLY A 135 -15.29 -9.81 28.04
C GLY A 135 -15.68 -8.71 29.04
N LEU A 136 -14.73 -8.20 29.82
CA LEU A 136 -14.96 -7.08 30.74
C LEU A 136 -15.31 -5.79 30.01
N THR A 137 -14.65 -5.50 28.89
CA THR A 137 -14.97 -4.31 28.10
C THR A 137 -16.34 -4.41 27.43
N ALA A 138 -16.70 -5.57 26.88
CA ALA A 138 -17.99 -5.80 26.25
C ALA A 138 -19.13 -5.69 27.28
N THR A 139 -18.99 -6.35 28.44
CA THR A 139 -19.96 -6.24 29.54
C THR A 139 -20.06 -4.80 30.05
N GLY A 140 -18.93 -4.12 30.28
CA GLY A 140 -18.89 -2.72 30.69
C GLY A 140 -19.60 -1.79 29.70
N LEU A 141 -19.40 -1.98 28.38
CA LEU A 141 -20.10 -1.21 27.35
C LEU A 141 -21.60 -1.46 27.35
N ILE A 142 -22.04 -2.71 27.53
CA ILE A 142 -23.47 -3.07 27.61
C ILE A 142 -24.13 -2.40 28.82
N PHE A 143 -23.45 -2.32 29.97
CA PHE A 143 -24.00 -1.66 31.15
C PHE A 143 -23.89 -0.13 31.11
N LEU A 144 -22.96 0.43 30.33
CA LEU A 144 -22.73 1.88 30.24
C LEU A 144 -23.61 2.55 29.19
N LEU A 145 -23.92 1.85 28.10
CA LEU A 145 -24.80 2.34 27.03
C LEU A 145 -26.24 1.92 27.33
N PRO A 146 -27.19 2.87 27.48
CA PRO A 146 -28.58 2.58 27.86
C PRO A 146 -29.38 1.84 26.78
#